data_AF-A0A2V7LPJ8-F1
#
_entry.id   AF-A0A2V7LPJ8-F1
#
_cell.length_a   1.000
_cell.length_b   1.000
_cell.length_c   1.000
_cell.angle_alpha   90.00
_cell.angle_beta   90.00
_cell.angle_gamma   90.00
#
_symmetry.space_group_name_H-M   'P 1'
#
loop_
_entity.id
_entity.type
_entity.pdbx_description
1 polymer ?
#
loop_
_entity_poly.entity_id
_entity_poly.type
_entity_poly.pdbx_seq_one_letter_code
_entity_poly.pdbx_strand_id
1 'polypeptide(L)'
;MQFPKSFAEMLTITHTHLLSMAVIFVFTGIGVALCEWIGERWKHFLVAEPFVALLVSFSAMWLMRYVDPRFSWLLEASSSVLAVTFYVQSYLILRELRGKGGREAA
;
A
#
# COMPACT_ATOMS: atom_id res chain seq x y z
N MET A 1 -29.26 -2.04 -5.83
CA MET A 1 -28.54 -2.23 -4.55
C MET A 1 -27.72 -0.96 -4.30
N GLN A 2 -28.33 0.10 -3.79
CA GLN A 2 -27.75 1.45 -3.72
C GLN A 2 -28.19 2.20 -2.45
N PHE A 3 -28.12 1.54 -1.29
CA PHE A 3 -28.19 2.30 -0.05
C PHE A 3 -26.82 2.93 0.20
N PRO A 4 -26.74 4.26 0.43
CA PRO A 4 -25.47 4.88 0.78
C PRO A 4 -24.95 4.18 2.04
N LYS A 5 -23.70 3.68 1.98
CA LYS A 5 -23.08 2.95 3.09
C LYS A 5 -23.34 3.70 4.40
N SER A 6 -23.83 2.97 5.39
CA SER A 6 -24.04 3.49 6.74
C SER A 6 -22.71 3.87 7.37
N PHE A 7 -22.76 4.71 8.40
CA PHE A 7 -21.57 5.09 9.16
C PHE A 7 -20.86 3.84 9.74
N ALA A 8 -21.63 2.88 10.26
CA ALA A 8 -21.09 1.64 10.81
C ALA A 8 -20.34 0.84 9.75
N GLU A 9 -20.90 0.69 8.54
CA GLU A 9 -20.23 -0.01 7.43
C GLU A 9 -18.95 0.70 7.00
N MET A 10 -18.97 2.03 6.91
CA MET A 10 -17.78 2.84 6.61
C MET A 10 -16.67 2.62 7.65
N LEU A 11 -17.04 2.57 8.93
CA LEU A 11 -16.11 2.32 10.03
C LEU A 11 -15.57 0.90 10.00
N THR A 12 -16.43 -0.10 9.77
CA THR A 12 -16.02 -1.51 9.63
C THR A 12 -15.05 -1.69 8.47
N ILE A 13 -15.35 -1.13 7.30
CA ILE A 13 -14.45 -1.16 6.13
C ILE A 13 -13.11 -0.52 6.49
N THR A 14 -13.12 0.66 7.11
CA THR A 14 -11.88 1.33 7.51
C THR A 14 -11.09 0.45 8.48
N HIS A 15 -11.71 -0.10 9.51
CA HIS A 15 -11.04 -0.91 10.52
C HIS A 15 -10.41 -2.19 9.94
N THR A 16 -11.16 -2.95 9.14
CA THR A 16 -10.69 -4.23 8.60
C THR A 16 -9.64 -4.06 7.51
N HIS A 17 -9.84 -3.11 6.59
CA HIS A 17 -8.90 -2.88 5.50
C HIS A 17 -7.66 -2.11 5.97
N LEU A 18 -7.78 -1.12 6.85
CA LEU A 18 -6.62 -0.37 7.34
C LEU A 18 -5.64 -1.30 8.07
N LEU A 19 -6.15 -2.17 8.95
CA LEU A 19 -5.32 -3.09 9.72
C LEU A 19 -4.64 -4.13 8.81
N SER A 20 -5.40 -4.77 7.91
CA SER A 20 -4.83 -5.78 7.00
C SER A 20 -3.81 -5.19 6.03
N MET A 21 -4.08 -4.01 5.45
CA MET A 21 -3.14 -3.34 4.56
C MET A 21 -1.87 -2.89 5.30
N ALA A 22 -1.99 -2.37 6.52
CA ALA A 22 -0.84 -2.01 7.34
C ALA A 22 0.07 -3.22 7.59
N VAL A 23 -0.50 -4.38 7.91
CA VAL A 23 0.26 -5.63 8.08
C VAL A 23 1.01 -6.01 6.80
N ILE A 24 0.34 -5.99 5.64
CA ILE A 24 0.97 -6.29 4.35
C ILE A 24 2.15 -5.35 4.08
N PHE A 25 1.96 -4.04 4.23
CA PHE A 25 3.01 -3.05 3.96
C PHE A 25 4.16 -3.06 4.95
N VAL A 26 3.92 -3.46 6.20
CA VAL A 26 5.01 -3.72 7.15
C VAL A 26 5.85 -4.91 6.66
N PHE A 27 5.22 -6.02 6.28
CA PHE A 27 5.96 -7.20 5.80
C PHE A 27 6.71 -6.94 4.50
N THR A 28 6.10 -6.29 3.51
CA THR A 28 6.80 -5.93 2.27
C THR A 28 7.86 -4.87 2.52
N GLY A 29 7.62 -3.93 3.44
CA GLY A 29 8.59 -2.92 3.86
C GLY A 29 9.84 -3.52 4.50
N ILE A 30 9.68 -4.50 5.39
CA ILE A 30 10.79 -5.28 5.95
C ILE A 30 11.54 -6.01 4.82
N GLY A 31 10.83 -6.65 3.89
CA GLY A 31 11.44 -7.32 2.74
C GLY A 31 12.32 -6.38 1.90
N VAL A 32 11.84 -5.16 1.61
CA VAL A 32 12.62 -4.14 0.90
C VAL A 32 13.80 -3.63 1.72
N ALA A 33 13.63 -3.46 3.03
CA ALA A 33 14.72 -3.02 3.92
C ALA A 33 15.90 -4.00 3.90
N LEU A 34 15.61 -5.31 3.79
CA LEU A 34 16.58 -6.41 3.73
C LEU A 34 17.28 -6.56 2.37
N CYS A 35 16.83 -5.87 1.31
CA CYS A 35 17.47 -5.95 0.00
C CYS A 35 18.80 -5.18 0.00
N GLU A 36 19.92 -5.80 -0.38
CA GLU A 36 21.25 -5.18 -0.26
C GLU A 36 21.58 -4.21 -1.39
N TRP A 37 21.09 -4.47 -2.61
CA TRP A 37 21.42 -3.67 -3.80
C TRP A 37 20.65 -2.34 -3.91
N ILE A 38 19.64 -2.12 -3.06
CA ILE A 38 18.80 -0.92 -3.11
C ILE A 38 19.42 0.17 -2.24
N GLY A 39 19.56 1.37 -2.80
CA GLY A 39 20.04 2.53 -2.05
C GLY A 39 19.11 2.92 -0.90
N GLU A 40 19.68 3.37 0.22
CA GLU A 40 18.96 3.65 1.47
C GLU A 40 17.82 4.67 1.29
N ARG A 41 18.02 5.73 0.48
CA ARG A 41 16.98 6.71 0.16
C ARG A 41 15.75 6.08 -0.48
N TRP A 42 15.95 5.12 -1.39
CA TRP A 42 14.86 4.42 -2.07
C TRP A 42 14.14 3.44 -1.15
N LYS A 43 14.86 2.79 -0.23
CA LYS A 43 14.23 1.95 0.82
C LYS A 43 13.27 2.78 1.67
N HIS A 44 13.74 3.90 2.21
CA HIS A 44 12.91 4.75 3.06
C HIS A 44 11.68 5.28 2.30
N PHE A 45 11.84 5.68 1.05
CA PHE A 45 10.71 6.09 0.22
C PHE A 45 9.70 4.96 0.03
N LEU A 46 10.15 3.79 -0.46
CA LEU A 46 9.27 2.65 -0.74
C LEU A 46 8.59 2.10 0.52
N VAL A 47 9.21 2.22 1.69
CA VAL A 47 8.61 1.80 2.97
C VAL A 47 7.58 2.81 3.47
N ALA A 48 7.85 4.12 3.39
CA ALA A 48 6.99 5.14 3.96
C ALA A 48 5.79 5.51 3.06
N GLU A 49 6.00 5.53 1.74
CA GLU A 49 5.00 5.90 0.73
C GLU A 49 3.64 5.20 0.91
N PRO A 50 3.56 3.85 1.04
CA PRO A 50 2.27 3.18 1.08
C PRO A 50 1.45 3.53 2.32
N PHE A 51 2.07 3.91 3.44
CA PHE A 51 1.32 4.37 4.62
C PHE A 51 0.64 5.72 4.37
N VAL A 52 1.32 6.63 3.66
CA VAL A 52 0.75 7.93 3.28
C VAL A 52 -0.40 7.72 2.30
N ALA A 53 -0.19 6.92 1.24
CA ALA A 53 -1.23 6.64 0.27
C ALA A 53 -2.44 5.91 0.88
N LEU A 54 -2.23 5.05 1.88
CA LEU A 54 -3.29 4.38 2.63
C LEU A 54 -4.18 5.37 3.38
N LEU A 55 -3.56 6.32 4.10
CA LEU A 55 -4.29 7.37 4.80
C LEU A 55 -5.08 8.27 3.82
N VAL A 56 -4.49 8.58 2.66
CA VAL A 56 -5.17 9.34 1.60
C VAL A 56 -6.36 8.57 1.05
N SER A 57 -6.22 7.28 0.74
CA SER A 57 -7.30 6.42 0.22
C SER A 57 -8.49 6.37 1.17
N PHE A 58 -8.27 6.11 2.47
CA PHE A 58 -9.37 6.12 3.43
C PHE A 58 -9.97 7.52 3.56
N SER A 59 -9.14 8.56 3.67
CA SER A 59 -9.65 9.95 3.72
C SER A 59 -10.53 10.29 2.52
N ALA A 60 -10.12 9.91 1.31
CA ALA A 60 -10.89 10.09 0.08
C ALA A 60 -12.23 9.35 0.14
N MET A 61 -12.25 8.12 0.67
CA MET A 61 -13.49 7.34 0.85
C MET A 61 -14.48 8.04 1.79
N TRP A 62 -13.99 8.63 2.88
CA TRP A 62 -14.82 9.41 3.81
C TRP A 62 -15.27 10.74 3.16
N LEU A 63 -14.39 11.45 2.44
CA LEU A 63 -14.74 12.68 1.72
C LEU A 63 -15.80 12.44 0.64
N MET A 64 -15.70 11.35 -0.11
CA MET A 64 -16.72 10.94 -1.10
C MET A 64 -18.10 10.79 -0.46
N ARG A 65 -18.15 10.30 0.78
CA ARG A 65 -19.40 10.01 1.48
C ARG A 65 -20.03 11.24 2.12
N TYR A 66 -19.23 12.15 2.68
CA TYR A 66 -19.71 13.27 3.50
C TYR A 66 -19.55 14.65 2.85
N VAL A 67 -18.75 14.77 1.79
CA VAL A 67 -18.47 16.06 1.13
C VAL A 67 -18.96 16.07 -0.31
N ASP A 68 -18.33 15.32 -1.21
CA ASP A 68 -18.70 15.31 -2.64
C ASP A 68 -18.27 14.00 -3.33
N PRO A 69 -19.14 13.31 -4.10
CA PRO A 69 -18.79 12.11 -4.85
C PRO A 69 -17.57 12.26 -5.78
N ARG A 70 -17.24 13.49 -6.21
CA ARG A 70 -16.08 13.79 -7.06
C ARG A 70 -14.75 13.42 -6.44
N PHE A 71 -14.65 13.19 -5.13
CA PHE A 71 -13.42 12.66 -4.52
C PHE A 71 -13.08 11.22 -4.95
N SER A 72 -13.88 10.58 -5.81
CA SER A 72 -13.58 9.26 -6.38
C SER A 72 -12.25 9.21 -7.12
N TRP A 73 -11.86 10.26 -7.85
CA TRP A 73 -10.55 10.30 -8.52
C TRP A 73 -9.40 10.24 -7.52
N LEU A 74 -9.56 10.83 -6.34
CA LEU A 74 -8.53 10.84 -5.30
C LEU A 74 -8.37 9.43 -4.73
N LEU A 75 -9.48 8.73 -4.47
CA LEU A 75 -9.49 7.35 -4.03
C LEU A 75 -8.85 6.42 -5.08
N GLU A 76 -9.22 6.57 -6.35
CA GLU A 76 -8.67 5.78 -7.46
C GLU A 76 -7.17 6.03 -7.65
N ALA A 77 -6.74 7.30 -7.60
CA ALA A 77 -5.33 7.66 -7.75
C ALA A 77 -4.49 7.10 -6.59
N SER A 78 -4.90 7.32 -5.34
CA SER A 78 -4.14 6.83 -4.17
C SER A 78 -4.13 5.30 -4.11
N SER A 79 -5.22 4.64 -4.49
CA SER A 79 -5.27 3.17 -4.58
C SER A 79 -4.37 2.62 -5.68
N SER A 80 -4.26 3.32 -6.82
CA SER A 80 -3.36 2.94 -7.90
C SER A 80 -1.91 3.06 -7.47
N VAL A 81 -1.55 4.14 -6.76
CA VAL A 81 -0.21 4.31 -6.19
C VAL A 81 0.13 3.19 -5.22
N LEU A 82 -0.77 2.84 -4.29
CA LEU A 82 -0.61 1.70 -3.38
C LEU A 82 -0.31 0.40 -4.13
N ALA A 83 -1.10 0.11 -5.17
CA ALA A 83 -0.94 -1.11 -5.97
C ALA A 83 0.41 -1.13 -6.70
N VAL A 84 0.80 -0.02 -7.34
CA VAL A 84 2.10 0.10 -8.02
C VAL A 84 3.24 -0.09 -7.02
N THR A 85 3.19 0.56 -5.86
CA THR A 85 4.21 0.42 -4.82
C THR A 85 4.31 -1.03 -4.34
N PHE A 86 3.18 -1.69 -4.08
CA PHE A 86 3.18 -3.11 -3.70
C PHE A 86 3.83 -4.01 -4.76
N TYR A 87 3.53 -3.81 -6.04
CA TYR A 87 4.12 -4.59 -7.13
C TYR A 87 5.63 -4.34 -7.26
N VAL A 88 6.05 -3.08 -7.13
CA VAL A 88 7.48 -2.71 -7.14
C VAL A 88 8.20 -3.37 -5.97
N GLN A 89 7.70 -3.23 -4.74
CA GLN A 89 8.28 -3.87 -3.55
C GLN A 89 8.41 -5.39 -3.74
N SER A 90 7.34 -6.04 -4.21
CA SER A 90 7.31 -7.50 -4.45
C SER A 90 8.33 -7.92 -5.52
N TYR A 91 8.43 -7.19 -6.63
CA TYR A 91 9.42 -7.46 -7.67
C TYR A 91 10.85 -7.33 -7.15
N LEU A 92 11.13 -6.29 -6.37
CA LEU A 92 12.45 -6.04 -5.80
C LEU A 92 12.89 -7.17 -4.86
N ILE A 93 11.97 -7.62 -4.00
CA ILE A 93 12.21 -8.74 -3.08
C ILE A 93 12.49 -10.04 -3.85
N LEU A 94 11.66 -10.38 -4.84
CA LEU A 94 11.85 -11.60 -5.64
C LEU A 94 13.15 -11.57 -6.44
N ARG A 95 13.51 -10.41 -6.99
CA ARG A 95 14.78 -10.22 -7.71
C ARG A 95 15.98 -10.43 -6.79
N GLU A 96 15.93 -9.91 -5.56
CA GLU A 96 16.98 -10.09 -4.57
C GLU A 96 17.16 -11.57 -4.20
N LEU A 97 16.06 -12.27 -3.92
CA LEU A 97 16.09 -13.69 -3.59
C LEU A 97 16.68 -14.54 -4.72
N ARG A 98 16.34 -14.25 -5.98
CA ARG A 98 16.92 -14.93 -7.14
C ARG A 98 18.43 -14.64 -7.29
N GLY A 99 18.87 -13.43 -6.98
CA GLY A 99 20.29 -13.06 -7.00
C GLY A 99 21.11 -13.79 -5.94
N LYS A 100 20.56 -13.99 -4.73
CA LYS A 100 21.19 -14.75 -3.65
C LYS A 100 21.26 -16.25 -3.97
N GLY A 101 20.17 -16.84 -4.46
CA GLY A 101 20.16 -18.25 -4.86
C GLY A 101 21.14 -18.60 -5.99
N GLY A 102 21.44 -17.66 -6.89
CA GLY A 102 22.47 -17.86 -7.93
C GLY A 102 23.91 -17.73 -7.41
N ARG A 103 24.14 -17.03 -6.30
CA ARG A 103 25.46 -16.88 -5.67
C ARG A 103 25.84 -18.04 -4.76
N GLU A 104 24.85 -18.69 -4.15
CA GLU A 104 25.09 -19.88 -3.30
C GLU A 104 25.27 -21.17 -4.12
N ALA A 105 24.84 -21.18 -5.38
CA ALA A 105 24.93 -22.33 -6.28
C ALA A 105 26.17 -22.33 -7.20
N ALA A 106 27.01 -21.30 -7.15
CA ALA A 106 28.22 -21.10 -7.97
C ALA A 106 29.48 -21.13 -7.11
#